data_AF-A0A150SD58-F1
#
_entry.id   AF-A0A150SD58-F1
#
_cell.length_a   1.000
_cell.length_b   1.000
_cell.length_c   1.000
_cell.angle_alpha   90.00
_cell.angle_beta   90.00
_cell.angle_gamma   90.00
#
_symmetry.space_group_name_H-M   'P 1'
#
loop_
_entity.id
_entity.type
_entity.pdbx_description
1 polymer ?
#
loop_
_entity_poly.entity_id
_entity_poly.type
_entity_poly.pdbx_seq_one_letter_code
_entity_poly.pdbx_strand_id
1 'polypeptide(L)'
;MAARNLSSTSSSGVDELLFRNDAVSLCLLVNRRHRTLRIIDFRAGPTPSKRNFVLSAAKREGVEKIFTLVERDEVPTWTRLGFVREGSIPGFYKRSDAWILGAVVSEMPPSLREESDDEGAEGEGKAGSPAVLLAERTIARARRLLRESEGRPLPAI
;
A
#
# COMPACT_ATOMS: atom_id res chain seq x y z
N MET A 1 -7.76 21.71 -2.42
CA MET A 1 -7.70 21.77 -3.90
C MET A 1 -8.65 20.71 -4.45
N ALA A 2 -9.62 21.09 -5.28
CA ALA A 2 -10.72 20.23 -5.70
C ALA A 2 -10.27 19.20 -6.76
N ALA A 3 -10.58 17.93 -6.52
CA ALA A 3 -10.43 16.87 -7.51
C ALA A 3 -11.41 17.11 -8.67
N ARG A 4 -10.91 17.26 -9.90
CA ARG A 4 -11.75 17.33 -11.10
C ARG A 4 -12.11 15.91 -11.51
N ASN A 5 -13.31 15.45 -11.13
CA ASN A 5 -13.87 14.21 -11.63
C ASN A 5 -14.35 14.43 -13.08
N LEU A 6 -13.55 14.07 -14.06
CA LEU A 6 -14.04 13.87 -15.42
C LEU A 6 -14.46 12.42 -15.54
N SER A 7 -15.78 12.20 -15.70
CA SER A 7 -16.37 10.91 -16.00
C SER A 7 -16.82 10.92 -17.46
N SER A 8 -16.16 10.13 -18.31
CA SER A 8 -16.65 9.86 -19.66
C SER A 8 -17.24 8.46 -19.69
N THR A 9 -18.55 8.37 -19.87
CA THR A 9 -19.25 7.10 -20.04
C THR A 9 -18.97 6.57 -21.45
N SER A 10 -18.27 5.44 -21.55
CA SER A 10 -17.99 4.81 -22.85
C SER A 10 -19.11 3.83 -23.22
N SER A 11 -19.36 3.64 -24.52
CA SER A 11 -20.35 2.67 -25.02
C SER A 11 -20.03 1.21 -24.65
N SER A 12 -18.82 0.95 -24.14
CA SER A 12 -18.34 -0.39 -23.76
C SER A 12 -18.82 -0.86 -22.38
N GLY A 13 -19.52 -0.02 -21.61
CA GLY A 13 -19.93 -0.33 -20.23
C GLY A 13 -18.78 -0.25 -19.21
N VAL A 14 -17.62 0.25 -19.64
CA VAL A 14 -16.49 0.63 -18.80
C VAL A 14 -16.41 2.15 -18.72
N ASP A 15 -16.44 2.69 -17.52
CA ASP A 15 -16.31 4.12 -17.29
C ASP A 15 -14.91 4.48 -16.83
N GLU A 16 -14.41 5.61 -17.31
CA GLU A 16 -13.11 6.15 -16.92
C GLU A 16 -13.30 7.22 -15.85
N LEU A 17 -12.63 7.03 -14.71
CA LEU A 17 -12.56 8.03 -13.64
C LEU A 17 -11.13 8.55 -13.53
N LEU A 18 -10.96 9.82 -13.86
CA LEU A 18 -9.66 10.50 -13.75
C LEU A 18 -9.56 11.23 -12.41
N PHE A 19 -8.47 10.97 -11.68
CA PHE A 19 -8.13 11.68 -10.46
C PHE A 19 -6.74 12.27 -10.57
N ARG A 20 -6.67 13.60 -10.47
CA ARG A 20 -5.42 14.34 -10.55
C ARG A 20 -5.35 15.41 -9.47
N ASN A 21 -4.30 15.37 -8.69
CA ASN A 21 -3.81 16.44 -7.84
C ASN A 21 -2.27 16.52 -7.97
N ASP A 22 -1.61 17.39 -7.21
CA ASP A 22 -0.16 17.58 -7.33
C ASP A 22 0.66 16.34 -6.91
N ALA A 23 0.12 15.52 -6.01
CA ALA A 23 0.77 14.34 -5.45
C ALA A 23 0.33 13.02 -6.11
N VAL A 24 -0.81 12.98 -6.79
CA VAL A 24 -1.50 11.76 -7.24
C VAL A 24 -2.09 11.97 -8.63
N SER A 25 -1.82 11.02 -9.52
CA SER A 25 -2.40 10.98 -10.87
C SER A 25 -2.82 9.57 -11.21
N LEU A 26 -4.12 9.27 -11.09
CA LEU A 26 -4.71 7.96 -11.31
C LEU A 26 -5.78 8.02 -12.41
N CYS A 27 -5.84 6.97 -13.23
CA CYS A 27 -7.04 6.61 -14.00
C CYS A 27 -7.60 5.30 -13.44
N LEU A 28 -8.91 5.28 -13.21
CA LEU A 28 -9.63 4.09 -12.77
C LEU A 28 -10.56 3.68 -13.91
N LEU A 29 -10.42 2.43 -14.36
CA LEU A 29 -11.34 1.82 -15.32
C LEU A 29 -12.36 1.00 -14.56
N VAL A 30 -13.59 1.47 -14.51
CA VAL A 30 -14.68 0.89 -13.72
C VAL A 30 -15.57 0.06 -14.62
N ASN A 31 -15.64 -1.24 -14.38
CA ASN A 31 -16.57 -2.14 -15.04
C ASN A 31 -17.65 -2.56 -14.05
N ARG A 32 -18.82 -1.89 -14.09
CA ARG A 32 -19.94 -2.18 -13.17
C ARG A 32 -20.60 -3.52 -13.46
N ARG A 33 -20.58 -3.98 -14.72
CA ARG A 33 -21.12 -5.29 -15.11
C ARG A 33 -20.37 -6.44 -14.43
N HIS A 34 -19.04 -6.36 -14.41
CA HIS A 34 -18.19 -7.37 -13.78
C HIS A 34 -17.84 -7.05 -12.32
N ARG A 35 -18.28 -5.89 -11.80
CA ARG A 35 -17.95 -5.38 -10.47
C ARG A 35 -16.43 -5.35 -10.23
N THR A 36 -15.69 -4.93 -11.25
CA THR A 36 -14.23 -4.81 -11.19
C THR A 36 -13.77 -3.39 -11.45
N LEU A 37 -12.69 -2.97 -10.79
CA LEU A 37 -12.01 -1.70 -11.04
C LEU A 37 -10.53 -1.97 -11.32
N ARG A 38 -10.04 -1.47 -12.44
CA ARG A 38 -8.60 -1.50 -12.76
C ARG A 38 -7.98 -0.15 -12.44
N ILE A 39 -6.87 -0.17 -11.71
CA ILE A 39 -6.05 1.01 -11.44
C ILE A 39 -5.02 1.15 -12.56
N ILE A 40 -4.87 2.38 -13.06
CA ILE A 40 -3.75 2.80 -13.91
C ILE A 40 -3.09 3.97 -13.18
N ASP A 41 -1.89 3.74 -12.66
CA ASP A 41 -1.11 4.76 -11.97
C ASP A 41 -0.12 5.41 -12.93
N PHE A 42 -0.24 6.72 -13.14
CA PHE A 42 0.62 7.46 -14.07
C PHE A 42 1.87 8.02 -13.40
N ARG A 43 1.97 7.94 -12.07
CA ARG A 43 3.14 8.39 -11.31
C ARG A 43 3.59 7.30 -10.37
N ALA A 44 4.90 7.07 -10.29
CA ALA A 44 5.49 6.13 -9.35
C ALA A 44 5.04 6.40 -7.90
N GLY A 45 4.96 5.33 -7.10
CA GLY A 45 4.74 5.41 -5.66
C GLY A 45 3.29 5.13 -5.24
N PRO A 46 2.96 3.87 -4.92
CA PRO A 46 1.70 3.52 -4.28
C PRO A 46 1.67 4.13 -2.87
N THR A 47 0.80 5.12 -2.64
CA THR A 47 0.65 5.77 -1.32
C THR A 47 -0.62 5.30 -0.60
N PRO A 48 -0.67 5.37 0.74
CA PRO A 48 -1.90 5.12 1.48
C PRO A 48 -3.05 6.02 1.03
N SER A 49 -2.77 7.27 0.63
CA SER A 49 -3.78 8.20 0.11
C SER A 49 -4.35 7.72 -1.23
N LYS A 50 -3.52 7.21 -2.16
CA LYS A 50 -3.97 6.57 -3.41
C LYS A 50 -4.88 5.39 -3.12
N ARG A 51 -4.47 4.51 -2.21
CA ARG A 51 -5.26 3.35 -1.78
C ARG A 51 -6.63 3.76 -1.23
N ASN A 52 -6.66 4.72 -0.31
CA ASN A 52 -7.91 5.18 0.32
C ASN A 52 -8.86 5.81 -0.71
N PHE A 53 -8.32 6.58 -1.65
CA PHE A 53 -9.09 7.12 -2.76
C PHE A 53 -9.69 6.00 -3.62
N VAL A 54 -8.88 5.04 -4.07
CA VAL A 54 -9.34 3.90 -4.88
C VAL A 54 -10.41 3.10 -4.14
N LEU A 55 -10.24 2.82 -2.86
CA LEU A 55 -11.24 2.12 -2.04
C LEU A 55 -12.55 2.89 -1.94
N SER A 56 -12.49 4.22 -1.76
CA SER A 56 -13.68 5.06 -1.70
C SER A 56 -14.42 5.11 -3.04
N ALA A 57 -13.68 5.17 -4.16
CA ALA A 57 -14.23 5.11 -5.50
C ALA A 57 -14.87 3.74 -5.75
N ALA A 58 -14.17 2.65 -5.40
CA ALA A 58 -14.67 1.30 -5.55
C ALA A 58 -16.00 1.08 -4.82
N LYS A 59 -16.09 1.51 -3.55
CA LYS A 59 -17.34 1.42 -2.77
C LYS A 59 -18.48 2.24 -3.38
N ARG A 60 -18.18 3.44 -3.89
CA ARG A 60 -19.17 4.31 -4.55
C ARG A 60 -19.72 3.68 -5.84
N GLU A 61 -18.85 3.02 -6.59
CA GLU A 61 -19.20 2.39 -7.87
C GLU A 61 -19.75 0.97 -7.73
N GLY A 62 -19.87 0.44 -6.51
CA GLY A 62 -20.41 -0.89 -6.25
C GLY A 62 -19.54 -2.03 -6.82
N VAL A 63 -18.23 -1.82 -6.95
CA VAL A 63 -17.30 -2.87 -7.40
C VAL A 63 -16.84 -3.72 -6.22
N GLU A 64 -16.58 -4.99 -6.47
CA GLU A 64 -16.16 -5.98 -5.46
C GLU A 64 -14.66 -6.24 -5.51
N LYS A 65 -14.06 -6.14 -6.69
CA LYS A 65 -12.64 -6.45 -6.91
C LYS A 65 -11.91 -5.29 -7.55
N ILE A 66 -10.76 -4.96 -6.97
CA ILE A 66 -9.82 -3.98 -7.51
C ILE A 66 -8.59 -4.75 -8.00
N PHE A 67 -8.02 -4.36 -9.12
CA PHE A 67 -6.75 -4.91 -9.57
C PHE A 67 -5.88 -3.88 -10.29
N THR A 68 -4.58 -4.17 -10.37
CA THR A 68 -3.58 -3.37 -11.07
C THR A 68 -2.57 -4.28 -11.78
N LEU A 69 -1.90 -3.73 -12.79
CA LEU A 69 -0.79 -4.34 -13.49
C LEU A 69 0.45 -3.48 -13.25
N VAL A 70 1.53 -4.07 -12.76
CA VAL A 70 2.74 -3.33 -12.34
C VAL A 70 4.01 -4.07 -12.72
N GLU A 71 5.13 -3.35 -12.76
CA GLU A 71 6.45 -3.96 -12.92
C GLU A 71 6.87 -4.68 -11.62
N ARG A 72 7.93 -5.51 -11.71
CA ARG A 72 8.34 -6.40 -10.62
C ARG A 72 8.75 -5.65 -9.34
N ASP A 73 9.38 -4.49 -9.50
CA ASP A 73 9.88 -3.63 -8.45
C ASP A 73 8.76 -2.94 -7.64
N GLU A 74 7.59 -2.75 -8.23
CA GLU A 74 6.45 -2.14 -7.52
C GLU A 74 5.64 -3.15 -6.70
N VAL A 75 5.76 -4.46 -6.97
CA VAL A 75 5.01 -5.53 -6.28
C VAL A 75 5.07 -5.38 -4.74
N PRO A 76 6.23 -5.20 -4.08
CA PRO A 76 6.30 -5.11 -2.62
C PRO A 76 5.50 -3.92 -2.07
N THR A 77 5.49 -2.80 -2.78
CA THR A 77 4.80 -1.60 -2.31
C THR A 77 3.29 -1.74 -2.43
N TRP A 78 2.79 -2.35 -3.51
CA TRP A 78 1.37 -2.71 -3.61
C TRP A 78 0.94 -3.76 -2.59
N THR A 79 1.81 -4.72 -2.26
CA THR A 79 1.54 -5.71 -1.21
C THR A 79 1.42 -5.07 0.17
N ARG A 80 2.27 -4.08 0.51
CA ARG A 80 2.14 -3.30 1.75
C ARG A 80 0.80 -2.56 1.85
N LEU A 81 0.20 -2.19 0.72
CA LEU A 81 -1.12 -1.57 0.64
C LEU A 81 -2.28 -2.58 0.75
N GLY A 82 -2.00 -3.87 0.94
CA GLY A 82 -3.01 -4.92 1.10
C GLY A 82 -3.46 -5.57 -0.21
N PHE A 83 -2.73 -5.38 -1.31
CA PHE A 83 -2.96 -6.12 -2.55
C PHE A 83 -2.21 -7.46 -2.54
N VAL A 84 -2.84 -8.49 -3.10
CA VAL A 84 -2.27 -9.83 -3.22
C VAL A 84 -1.87 -10.07 -4.67
N ARG A 85 -0.74 -10.72 -4.90
CA ARG A 85 -0.30 -11.13 -6.23
C ARG A 85 -1.17 -12.29 -6.73
N GLU A 86 -1.77 -12.11 -7.90
CA GLU A 86 -2.68 -13.10 -8.51
C GLU A 86 -2.07 -13.81 -9.72
N GLY A 87 -1.06 -13.21 -10.37
CA GLY A 87 -0.43 -13.79 -11.54
C GLY A 87 0.54 -12.86 -12.25
N SER A 88 0.91 -13.23 -13.47
CA SER A 88 1.76 -12.43 -14.34
C SER A 88 1.40 -12.61 -15.82
N ILE A 89 1.64 -11.58 -16.61
CA ILE A 89 1.46 -11.57 -18.07
C ILE A 89 2.83 -11.38 -18.71
N PRO A 90 3.39 -12.43 -19.35
CA PRO A 90 4.69 -12.34 -20.01
C PRO A 90 4.73 -11.28 -21.11
N GLY A 91 5.79 -10.48 -21.15
CA GLY A 91 6.03 -9.49 -22.21
C GLY A 91 4.97 -8.38 -22.32
N PHE A 92 4.20 -8.12 -21.25
CA PHE A 92 3.17 -7.09 -21.25
C PHE A 92 3.77 -5.68 -21.45
N TYR A 93 4.88 -5.38 -20.78
CA TYR A 93 5.64 -4.15 -21.00
C TYR A 93 6.71 -4.38 -22.04
N LYS A 94 7.23 -3.28 -22.63
CA LYS A 94 8.23 -3.35 -23.70
C LYS A 94 9.47 -4.18 -23.34
N ARG A 95 9.84 -4.24 -22.06
CA ARG A 95 11.06 -4.91 -21.58
C ARG A 95 10.83 -5.82 -20.36
N SER A 96 9.59 -6.01 -19.92
CA SER A 96 9.29 -6.70 -18.66
C SER A 96 7.88 -7.30 -18.67
N ASP A 97 7.67 -8.27 -17.78
CA ASP A 97 6.35 -8.85 -17.54
C ASP A 97 5.51 -7.91 -16.66
N ALA A 98 4.19 -7.97 -16.81
CA ALA A 98 3.30 -7.34 -15.84
C ALA A 98 2.91 -8.32 -14.75
N TRP A 99 2.98 -7.87 -13.51
CA TRP A 99 2.45 -8.57 -12.35
C TRP A 99 1.03 -8.11 -12.08
N ILE A 100 0.12 -9.07 -11.94
CA ILE A 100 -1.28 -8.82 -11.60
C ILE A 100 -1.38 -8.83 -10.08
N LEU A 101 -1.82 -7.72 -9.50
CA LEU A 101 -2.19 -7.66 -8.09
C LEU A 101 -3.65 -7.27 -7.93
N GLY A 102 -4.34 -7.91 -6.98
CA GLY A 102 -5.75 -7.71 -6.72
C GLY A 102 -6.07 -7.53 -5.24
N ALA A 103 -7.22 -6.94 -4.96
CA ALA A 103 -7.77 -6.81 -3.63
C ALA A 103 -9.30 -6.92 -3.68
N VAL A 104 -9.87 -7.61 -2.70
CA VAL A 104 -11.33 -7.67 -2.50
C VAL A 104 -11.74 -6.51 -1.60
N VAL A 105 -12.70 -5.70 -2.05
CA VAL A 105 -13.07 -4.44 -1.39
C VAL A 105 -13.58 -4.64 0.03
N SER A 106 -14.28 -5.74 0.29
CA SER A 106 -14.80 -6.10 1.63
C SER A 106 -13.71 -6.56 2.60
N GLU A 107 -12.59 -7.08 2.10
CA GLU A 107 -11.48 -7.60 2.90
C GLU A 107 -10.40 -6.54 3.18
N MET A 108 -10.44 -5.44 2.43
CA MET A 108 -9.50 -4.33 2.58
C MET A 108 -9.77 -3.55 3.88
N PRO A 109 -8.76 -3.36 4.75
CA PRO A 109 -8.93 -2.56 5.95
C PRO A 109 -9.27 -1.10 5.59
N PRO A 110 -10.18 -0.44 6.34
CA PRO A 110 -10.78 0.83 5.96
C PRO A 110 -9.80 2.00 5.90
N SER A 111 -8.65 1.91 6.57
CA SER A 111 -7.57 2.90 6.47
C SER A 111 -6.23 2.28 6.86
N LEU A 112 -5.22 2.52 6.03
CA LEU A 112 -3.83 2.47 6.48
C LEU A 112 -3.49 3.90 6.88
N ARG A 113 -2.98 4.08 8.10
CA ARG A 113 -2.42 5.38 8.51
C ARG A 113 -1.24 5.66 7.59
N GLU A 114 -1.10 6.90 7.17
CA GLU A 114 0.12 7.36 6.49
C GLU A 114 1.27 7.23 7.49
N GLU A 115 1.99 6.10 7.43
CA GLU A 115 3.37 6.09 7.89
C GLU A 115 4.11 6.95 6.88
N SER A 116 4.46 8.16 7.31
CA SER A 116 5.35 9.04 6.59
C SER A 116 6.62 8.26 6.29
N ASP A 117 6.86 7.97 5.00
CA ASP A 117 8.15 7.53 4.49
C ASP A 117 9.17 8.66 4.74
N ASP A 118 9.72 8.69 5.95
CA ASP A 118 10.88 9.50 6.29
C ASP A 118 12.11 8.60 6.23
N GLU A 119 12.59 8.36 5.01
CA GLU A 119 13.99 7.97 4.82
C GLU A 119 14.84 9.24 4.91
N GLY A 120 15.30 9.54 6.13
CA GLY A 120 16.50 10.35 6.36
C GLY A 120 16.30 11.76 6.94
N ALA A 121 15.86 11.86 8.21
CA ALA A 121 16.22 13.00 9.05
C ALA A 121 16.28 12.60 10.53
N GLU A 122 17.44 12.82 11.14
CA GLU A 122 17.63 12.84 12.58
C GLU A 122 16.74 13.93 13.20
N GLY A 123 15.98 13.63 14.27
CA GLY A 123 15.39 14.66 15.14
C GLY A 123 13.96 14.40 15.63
N GLU A 124 13.87 13.75 16.79
CA GLU A 124 12.92 13.98 17.90
C GLU A 124 11.41 14.16 17.64
N GLY A 125 10.61 13.25 18.24
CA GLY A 125 9.43 13.69 18.99
C GLY A 125 8.07 13.05 18.71
N LYS A 126 7.95 11.85 18.15
CA LYS A 126 6.68 11.10 18.19
C LYS A 126 6.66 10.27 19.47
N ALA A 127 6.00 10.79 20.52
CA ALA A 127 5.86 10.10 21.80
C ALA A 127 5.36 8.67 21.56
N GLY A 128 6.25 7.70 21.74
CA GLY A 128 5.97 6.29 21.51
C GLY A 128 4.76 5.88 22.33
N SER A 129 3.87 5.09 21.73
CA SER A 129 2.81 4.41 22.47
C SER A 129 3.42 3.77 23.73
N PRO A 130 2.74 3.79 24.89
CA PRO A 130 3.27 3.22 26.14
C PRO A 130 3.79 1.78 25.98
N ALA A 131 3.19 1.01 25.05
CA ALA A 131 3.63 -0.33 24.70
C ALA A 131 5.00 -0.37 24.01
N VAL A 132 5.28 0.59 23.13
CA VAL A 132 6.56 0.71 22.41
C VAL A 132 7.67 1.10 23.37
N LEU A 133 7.42 2.07 24.26
CA LEU A 133 8.39 2.48 25.28
C LEU A 133 8.71 1.34 26.25
N LEU A 134 7.71 0.52 26.63
CA LEU A 134 7.91 -0.68 27.43
C LEU A 134 8.73 -1.74 26.69
N ALA A 135 8.45 -1.97 25.40
CA ALA A 135 9.18 -2.92 24.58
C ALA A 135 10.65 -2.50 24.44
N GLU A 136 10.91 -1.23 24.12
CA GLU A 136 12.27 -0.68 24.00
C GLU A 136 13.05 -0.77 25.31
N ARG A 137 12.42 -0.42 26.45
CA ARG A 137 13.05 -0.54 27.77
C ARG A 137 13.36 -1.99 28.13
N THR A 138 12.50 -2.92 27.72
CA THR A 138 12.70 -4.36 27.92
C THR A 138 13.88 -4.87 27.10
N ILE A 139 13.96 -4.49 25.82
CA ILE A 139 15.06 -4.85 24.91
C ILE A 139 16.38 -4.27 25.41
N ALA A 140 16.40 -3.01 25.84
CA ALA A 140 17.59 -2.37 26.38
C ALA A 140 18.11 -3.09 27.65
N ARG A 141 17.20 -3.47 28.56
CA ARG A 141 17.54 -4.24 29.76
C ARG A 141 18.09 -5.63 29.40
N ALA A 142 17.48 -6.32 28.44
CA ALA A 142 17.93 -7.63 28.00
C ALA A 142 19.35 -7.56 27.38
N ARG A 143 19.61 -6.57 26.52
CA ARG A 143 20.93 -6.34 25.92
C ARG A 143 22.00 -6.03 26.96
N ARG A 144 21.65 -5.25 28.00
CA ARG A 144 22.56 -4.97 29.12
C ARG A 144 22.89 -6.24 29.91
N LEU A 145 21.88 -7.04 30.24
CA LEU A 145 22.07 -8.31 30.94
C LEU A 145 22.90 -9.31 30.12
N LEU A 146 22.71 -9.34 28.80
CA LEU A 146 23.52 -10.17 27.90
C LEU A 146 25.00 -9.75 27.95
N ARG A 147 25.29 -8.45 27.81
CA ARG A 147 26.67 -7.94 27.92
C ARG A 147 27.28 -8.18 29.30
N GLU A 148 26.49 -8.08 30.36
CA GLU A 148 26.95 -8.39 31.73
C GLU A 148 27.15 -9.90 31.95
N SER A 149 26.48 -10.75 31.16
CA SER A 149 26.62 -12.21 31.22
C SER A 149 27.77 -12.76 30.34
N GLU A 150 28.26 -12.00 29.36
CA GLU A 150 29.33 -12.39 28.41
C GLU A 150 30.71 -12.61 29.06
N GLY A 151 30.83 -12.53 30.39
CA GLY A 151 32.05 -12.85 31.14
C GLY A 151 31.83 -13.62 32.43
N ARG A 152 30.60 -14.06 32.76
CA ARG A 152 30.36 -14.87 33.96
C ARG A 152 30.44 -16.36 33.60
N PRO A 153 31.33 -17.15 34.23
CA PRO A 153 31.27 -18.60 34.10
C PRO A 153 29.90 -19.07 34.61
N LEU A 154 29.27 -19.96 33.83
CA LEU A 154 28.04 -20.62 34.27
C LEU A 154 28.33 -21.31 35.61
N PRO A 155 27.42 -21.21 36.60
CA PRO A 155 27.63 -21.87 37.88
C PRO A 155 27.82 -23.36 37.63
N ALA A 156 28.92 -23.91 38.15
CA ALA A 156 29.19 -25.34 38.07
C ALA A 156 28.05 -26.10 38.76
N ILE A 157 27.55 -27.13 38.06
CA ILE A 157 26.53 -28.06 38.55
C ILE A 157 27.15 -28.94 39.63
#